data_AF-A0AAE9J0H0-F1
#
_entry.id   AF-A0AAE9J0H0-F1
#
_cell.length_a   1.000
_cell.length_b   1.000
_cell.length_c   1.000
_cell.angle_alpha   90.00
_cell.angle_beta   90.00
_cell.angle_gamma   90.00
#
_symmetry.space_group_name_H-M   'P 1'
#
loop_
_entity.id
_entity.type
_entity.pdbx_description
1 polymer ?
#
loop_
_entity_poly.entity_id
_entity_poly.type
_entity_poly.pdbx_seq_one_letter_code
_entity_poly.pdbx_strand_id
1 'polypeptide(L)'
;MRQGTESAPRAPDTLTIKIRFLIIIDRSPVSISAPKMRQATERNKLFEIISLLGIADTLQRTPVINATNSDYINVLSKSIQPIFPKLVEEFDLKIIPPGTVVHKNTNWGACCRFDDPKKFENLSETHLILDGHYFQSFKYFHHIRPKIRELLAPSKLTAVRAEILLPTKYRNDFIICTHIRRGDFQYDGVHQPSDATFTRSATDFLVDYYKKSRRRVTVVVLGNDIHFAKAVFEDRTENHTFLQKATTNAYNYSLPEASPKYTTVLTPTLTPEIDLAFSRLFCDVTLITAPSSTFGWWLSYLSKRKSQAYYRDITESKDGVLREMREDDFYPPEWIKLKTDQKTGKIRKIR
;
A
#
# COMPACT_ATOMS: atom_id res chain seq x y z
N MET A 1 47.91 -60.50 -26.05
CA MET A 1 46.62 -60.25 -25.36
C MET A 1 46.39 -58.75 -25.30
N ARG A 2 45.22 -58.28 -25.78
CA ARG A 2 44.60 -56.92 -25.71
C ARG A 2 45.41 -55.79 -26.38
N GLN A 3 45.09 -55.25 -27.57
CA GLN A 3 43.90 -54.58 -28.15
C GLN A 3 43.40 -53.28 -27.46
N GLY A 4 43.47 -52.18 -28.23
CA GLY A 4 42.58 -51.00 -28.26
C GLY A 4 42.81 -49.92 -27.21
N THR A 5 42.64 -48.61 -27.42
CA THR A 5 42.18 -47.75 -28.54
C THR A 5 42.35 -46.29 -28.06
N GLU A 6 42.63 -45.35 -28.97
CA GLU A 6 42.63 -43.89 -28.71
C GLU A 6 41.28 -43.35 -28.23
N SER A 7 41.29 -42.31 -27.39
CA SER A 7 40.41 -41.14 -27.53
C SER A 7 40.87 -39.97 -26.65
N ALA A 8 40.82 -38.77 -27.22
CA ALA A 8 41.27 -37.50 -26.65
C ALA A 8 40.15 -36.78 -25.84
N PRO A 9 40.32 -35.53 -25.38
CA PRO A 9 40.13 -35.11 -23.99
C PRO A 9 38.72 -34.55 -23.66
N ARG A 10 38.37 -34.50 -22.37
CA ARG A 10 37.30 -33.62 -21.84
C ARG A 10 37.84 -32.66 -20.79
N ALA A 11 37.71 -31.37 -21.11
CA ALA A 11 37.74 -30.26 -20.17
C ALA A 11 36.32 -30.04 -19.57
N PRO A 12 36.11 -28.96 -18.81
CA PRO A 12 36.29 -28.81 -17.38
C PRO A 12 34.96 -28.95 -16.62
N ASP A 13 35.01 -29.35 -15.35
CA ASP A 13 33.83 -29.41 -14.48
C ASP A 13 33.23 -28.01 -14.29
N THR A 14 32.01 -27.88 -14.79
CA THR A 14 31.22 -26.67 -14.85
C THR A 14 30.58 -26.33 -13.51
N LEU A 15 30.84 -25.09 -13.10
CA LEU A 15 30.12 -24.27 -12.13
C LEU A 15 28.60 -24.56 -12.16
N THR A 16 28.07 -25.18 -11.10
CA THR A 16 26.63 -25.44 -10.96
C THR A 16 25.89 -24.17 -10.56
N ILE A 17 25.61 -23.32 -11.55
CA ILE A 17 24.74 -22.15 -11.38
C ILE A 17 23.28 -22.65 -11.39
N LYS A 18 22.70 -22.86 -10.19
CA LYS A 18 21.26 -23.12 -10.02
C LYS A 18 20.48 -21.82 -10.27
N ILE A 19 20.02 -21.59 -11.50
CA ILE A 19 19.04 -20.55 -11.81
C ILE A 19 17.66 -21.21 -11.94
N ARG A 20 16.72 -20.85 -11.05
CA ARG A 20 15.31 -21.28 -11.12
C ARG A 20 14.45 -20.06 -11.49
N PHE A 21 14.02 -19.96 -12.74
CA PHE A 21 12.97 -19.03 -13.22
C PHE A 21 11.59 -19.53 -12.72
N LEU A 22 10.42 -18.90 -12.77
CA LEU A 22 9.80 -17.67 -13.29
C LEU A 22 8.49 -17.61 -12.47
N ILE A 23 8.00 -16.45 -12.05
CA ILE A 23 6.62 -16.30 -11.57
C ILE A 23 5.93 -15.27 -12.43
N ILE A 24 4.87 -15.67 -13.13
CA ILE A 24 3.90 -14.76 -13.73
C ILE A 24 2.63 -14.89 -12.91
N ILE A 25 2.06 -13.77 -12.51
CA ILE A 25 0.67 -13.74 -12.10
C ILE A 25 -0.14 -13.59 -13.38
N ASP A 26 -0.78 -14.67 -13.84
CA ASP A 26 -1.75 -14.56 -14.91
C ASP A 26 -3.09 -14.08 -14.34
N ARG A 27 -3.59 -12.95 -14.84
CA ARG A 27 -5.03 -12.69 -14.78
C ARG A 27 -5.64 -13.38 -15.99
N SER A 28 -6.04 -14.63 -15.83
CA SER A 28 -6.83 -15.30 -16.86
C SER A 28 -8.12 -14.51 -17.16
N PRO A 29 -8.54 -14.43 -18.44
CA PRO A 29 -9.72 -13.71 -18.88
C PRO A 29 -10.96 -14.54 -18.56
N VAL A 30 -11.58 -14.28 -17.41
CA VAL A 30 -12.95 -14.75 -17.22
C VAL A 30 -13.88 -13.77 -17.93
N SER A 31 -14.41 -14.24 -19.05
CA SER A 31 -15.69 -13.87 -19.60
C SER A 31 -16.79 -14.06 -18.53
N ILE A 32 -16.93 -13.06 -17.67
CA ILE A 32 -18.19 -12.73 -17.02
C ILE A 32 -18.59 -11.38 -17.58
N SER A 33 -19.72 -11.36 -18.26
CA SER A 33 -20.46 -10.17 -18.65
C SER A 33 -20.65 -9.25 -17.43
N ALA A 34 -19.81 -8.24 -17.27
CA ALA A 34 -20.13 -7.01 -16.56
C ALA A 34 -19.08 -5.93 -16.86
N PRO A 35 -19.48 -4.74 -17.34
CA PRO A 35 -18.57 -3.65 -17.69
C PRO A 35 -18.01 -2.99 -16.42
N LYS A 36 -17.07 -3.61 -15.69
CA LYS A 36 -16.65 -3.06 -14.38
C LYS A 36 -15.22 -3.41 -13.89
N MET A 37 -14.32 -3.85 -14.76
CA MET A 37 -12.91 -4.12 -14.39
C MET A 37 -11.87 -3.21 -15.08
N ARG A 38 -12.30 -2.06 -15.62
CA ARG A 38 -11.41 -1.02 -16.20
C ARG A 38 -10.84 -0.02 -15.18
N GLN A 39 -11.03 -0.22 -13.87
CA GLN A 39 -10.73 0.80 -12.83
C GLN A 39 -10.04 0.25 -11.55
N ALA A 40 -9.19 -0.76 -11.65
CA ALA A 40 -8.33 -1.11 -10.51
C ALA A 40 -7.29 0.02 -10.27
N THR A 41 -7.33 0.66 -9.10
CA THR A 41 -6.43 1.76 -8.73
C THR A 41 -4.95 1.32 -8.79
N GLU A 42 -4.05 2.23 -9.17
CA GLU A 42 -2.61 1.94 -9.36
C GLU A 42 -1.94 1.27 -8.14
N ARG A 43 -2.48 1.52 -6.94
CA ARG A 43 -1.98 1.01 -5.66
C ARG A 43 -2.33 -0.46 -5.40
N ASN A 44 -3.41 -0.96 -6.00
CA ASN A 44 -3.72 -2.39 -5.97
C ASN A 44 -2.71 -3.17 -6.82
N LYS A 45 -2.31 -2.59 -7.96
CA LYS A 45 -1.27 -3.16 -8.84
C LYS A 45 0.10 -3.21 -8.15
N LEU A 46 0.41 -2.21 -7.32
CA LEU A 46 1.64 -2.17 -6.53
C LEU A 46 1.73 -3.33 -5.53
N PHE A 47 0.60 -3.71 -4.91
CA PHE A 47 0.53 -4.92 -4.08
C PHE A 47 0.85 -6.18 -4.88
N GLU A 48 0.21 -6.38 -6.03
CA GLU A 48 0.41 -7.57 -6.87
C GLU A 48 1.89 -7.71 -7.30
N ILE A 49 2.51 -6.62 -7.75
CA ILE A 49 3.91 -6.63 -8.22
C ILE A 49 4.90 -6.86 -7.08
N ILE A 50 4.69 -6.26 -5.92
CA ILE A 50 5.62 -6.45 -4.79
C ILE A 50 5.43 -7.82 -4.13
N SER A 51 4.19 -8.30 -4.08
CA SER A 51 3.92 -9.69 -3.68
C SER A 51 4.57 -10.67 -4.63
N LEU A 52 4.58 -10.41 -5.94
CA LEU A 52 5.32 -11.22 -6.90
C LEU A 52 6.81 -11.29 -6.56
N LEU A 53 7.43 -10.14 -6.28
CA LEU A 53 8.84 -10.07 -5.88
C LEU A 53 9.12 -10.87 -4.58
N GLY A 54 8.26 -10.72 -3.57
CA GLY A 54 8.43 -11.43 -2.29
C GLY A 54 8.14 -12.92 -2.35
N ILE A 55 7.16 -13.34 -3.16
CA ILE A 55 6.90 -14.76 -3.45
C ILE A 55 8.10 -15.37 -4.18
N ALA A 56 8.67 -14.65 -5.15
CA ALA A 56 9.85 -15.10 -5.88
C ALA A 56 11.06 -15.27 -4.94
N ASP A 57 11.28 -14.31 -4.03
CA ASP A 57 12.31 -14.41 -3.00
C ASP A 57 12.09 -15.64 -2.09
N THR A 58 10.85 -15.85 -1.62
CA THR A 58 10.48 -17.00 -0.78
C THR A 58 10.74 -18.33 -1.49
N LEU A 59 10.38 -18.43 -2.77
CA LEU A 59 10.57 -19.64 -3.57
C LEU A 59 11.99 -19.81 -4.11
N GLN A 60 12.89 -18.86 -3.85
CA GLN A 60 14.22 -18.79 -4.45
C GLN A 60 14.16 -18.87 -5.99
N ARG A 61 13.22 -18.13 -6.57
CA ARG A 61 12.98 -18.05 -8.01
C ARG A 61 13.19 -16.63 -8.54
N THR A 62 13.51 -16.52 -9.82
CA THR A 62 13.59 -15.22 -10.50
C THR A 62 12.18 -14.73 -10.86
N PRO A 63 11.78 -13.52 -10.45
CA PRO A 63 10.52 -12.93 -10.91
C PRO A 63 10.69 -12.43 -12.36
N VAL A 64 9.74 -12.75 -13.22
CA VAL A 64 9.83 -12.47 -14.65
C VAL A 64 8.45 -12.10 -15.16
N ILE A 65 8.39 -11.19 -16.11
CA ILE A 65 7.18 -10.68 -16.71
C ILE A 65 7.12 -11.16 -18.15
N ASN A 66 5.98 -11.75 -18.52
CA ASN A 66 5.77 -12.23 -19.88
C ASN A 66 5.71 -11.06 -20.86
N ALA A 67 6.72 -10.96 -21.73
CA ALA A 67 6.83 -9.89 -22.71
C ALA A 67 5.78 -9.97 -23.82
N THR A 68 5.12 -11.12 -24.00
CA THR A 68 4.07 -11.28 -25.01
C THR A 68 2.70 -10.78 -24.56
N ASN A 69 2.52 -10.50 -23.26
CA ASN A 69 1.27 -9.96 -22.73
C ASN A 69 1.34 -8.43 -22.71
N SER A 70 0.63 -7.79 -23.64
CA SER A 70 0.61 -6.34 -23.80
C SER A 70 0.03 -5.60 -22.59
N ASP A 71 -0.86 -6.21 -21.82
CA ASP A 71 -1.44 -5.60 -20.62
C ASP A 71 -0.40 -5.49 -19.51
N TYR A 72 0.44 -6.52 -19.32
CA TYR A 72 1.53 -6.50 -18.33
C TYR A 72 2.55 -5.42 -18.68
N ILE A 73 2.95 -5.35 -19.96
CA ILE A 73 3.88 -4.33 -20.44
C ILE A 73 3.29 -2.92 -20.29
N ASN A 74 2.01 -2.72 -20.61
CA ASN A 74 1.34 -1.44 -20.45
C ASN A 74 1.30 -1.00 -18.98
N VAL A 75 0.97 -1.90 -18.05
CA VAL A 75 0.94 -1.57 -16.61
C VAL A 75 2.33 -1.17 -16.12
N LEU A 76 3.37 -1.91 -16.47
CA LEU A 76 4.72 -1.62 -16.02
C LEU A 76 5.23 -0.31 -16.60
N SER A 77 5.18 -0.16 -17.93
CA SER A 77 5.76 0.99 -18.61
C SER A 77 4.99 2.29 -18.35
N LYS A 78 3.66 2.24 -18.23
CA LYS A 78 2.83 3.46 -18.11
C LYS A 78 2.46 3.81 -16.66
N SER A 79 2.32 2.82 -15.77
CA SER A 79 1.86 3.07 -14.39
C SER A 79 2.97 2.93 -13.35
N ILE A 80 3.92 2.02 -13.52
CA ILE A 80 4.91 1.71 -12.46
C ILE A 80 6.26 2.34 -12.73
N GLN A 81 6.84 2.12 -13.90
CA GLN A 81 8.16 2.61 -14.29
C GLN A 81 8.33 4.13 -14.13
N PRO A 82 7.34 4.99 -14.48
CA PRO A 82 7.50 6.44 -14.33
C PRO A 82 7.65 6.89 -12.87
N ILE A 83 7.16 6.08 -11.93
CA ILE A 83 7.12 6.41 -10.50
C ILE A 83 8.22 5.66 -9.74
N PHE A 84 8.38 4.37 -10.02
CA PHE A 84 9.26 3.43 -9.34
C PHE A 84 10.12 2.65 -10.35
N PRO A 85 11.03 3.32 -11.08
CA PRO A 85 11.82 2.68 -12.13
C PRO A 85 12.65 1.50 -11.62
N LYS A 86 13.24 1.64 -10.42
CA LYS A 86 14.03 0.59 -9.77
C LYS A 86 13.23 -0.68 -9.48
N LEU A 87 11.93 -0.56 -9.20
CA LEU A 87 11.09 -1.75 -8.99
C LEU A 87 10.99 -2.57 -10.28
N VAL A 88 10.92 -1.93 -11.44
CA VAL A 88 10.79 -2.61 -12.72
C VAL A 88 12.09 -3.34 -13.10
N GLU A 89 13.24 -2.79 -12.70
CA GLU A 89 14.57 -3.41 -12.91
C GLU A 89 14.75 -4.77 -12.18
N GLU A 90 13.90 -5.07 -11.20
CA GLU A 90 13.90 -6.36 -10.49
C GLU A 90 13.27 -7.50 -11.29
N PHE A 91 12.62 -7.21 -12.43
CA PHE A 91 11.90 -8.19 -13.23
C PHE A 91 12.57 -8.41 -14.57
N ASP A 92 12.83 -9.67 -14.88
CA ASP A 92 13.23 -10.07 -16.22
C ASP A 92 12.04 -9.96 -17.19
N LEU A 93 12.24 -9.36 -18.36
CA LEU A 93 11.24 -9.36 -19.43
C LEU A 93 11.58 -10.46 -20.44
N LYS A 94 10.73 -11.49 -20.54
CA LYS A 94 11.00 -12.66 -21.41
C LYS A 94 9.78 -13.09 -22.19
N ILE A 95 10.04 -13.54 -23.42
CA ILE A 95 9.07 -14.33 -24.19
C ILE A 95 9.14 -15.75 -23.66
N ILE A 96 8.01 -16.26 -23.19
CA ILE A 96 7.95 -17.60 -22.60
C ILE A 96 7.42 -18.57 -23.64
N PRO A 97 8.15 -19.67 -23.93
CA PRO A 97 7.73 -20.61 -24.96
C PRO A 97 6.39 -21.27 -24.59
N PRO A 98 5.44 -21.35 -25.53
CA PRO A 98 4.18 -22.05 -25.32
C PRO A 98 4.40 -23.49 -24.83
N GLY A 99 3.58 -23.95 -23.88
CA GLY A 99 3.64 -25.32 -23.35
C GLY A 99 4.77 -25.60 -22.34
N THR A 100 5.65 -24.63 -22.06
CA THR A 100 6.69 -24.79 -21.02
C THR A 100 6.25 -24.35 -19.63
N VAL A 101 5.06 -23.75 -19.54
CA VAL A 101 4.47 -23.17 -18.34
C VAL A 101 3.61 -24.20 -17.63
N VAL A 102 3.76 -24.26 -16.30
CA VAL A 102 2.81 -24.95 -15.42
C VAL A 102 2.07 -23.92 -14.58
N HIS A 103 0.74 -24.03 -14.64
CA HIS A 103 -0.20 -23.23 -13.87
C HIS A 103 -0.44 -23.87 -12.50
N LYS A 104 -0.43 -23.05 -11.45
CA LYS A 104 -0.80 -23.45 -10.10
C LYS A 104 -1.74 -22.42 -9.50
N ASN A 105 -2.90 -22.92 -9.07
CA ASN A 105 -3.86 -22.11 -8.34
C ASN A 105 -3.30 -21.73 -6.96
N THR A 106 -3.44 -20.45 -6.65
CA THR A 106 -3.16 -19.84 -5.34
C THR A 106 -4.33 -18.90 -5.00
N ASN A 107 -4.24 -18.16 -3.89
CA ASN A 107 -5.28 -17.28 -3.33
C ASN A 107 -6.42 -16.90 -4.31
N TRP A 108 -7.46 -17.74 -4.33
CA TRP A 108 -8.58 -17.64 -5.26
C TRP A 108 -9.84 -17.30 -4.45
N GLY A 109 -10.40 -16.11 -4.67
CA GLY A 109 -11.75 -15.78 -4.21
C GLY A 109 -11.91 -14.94 -2.94
N ALA A 110 -10.84 -14.38 -2.35
CA ALA A 110 -10.98 -13.36 -1.31
C ALA A 110 -9.82 -12.35 -1.35
N CYS A 111 -10.15 -11.06 -1.18
CA CYS A 111 -9.12 -10.07 -0.94
C CYS A 111 -8.32 -10.38 0.32
N CYS A 112 -7.04 -10.02 0.28
CA CYS A 112 -6.31 -9.68 1.48
C CYS A 112 -6.13 -10.86 2.45
N ARG A 113 -6.05 -12.09 1.92
CA ARG A 113 -5.70 -13.31 2.65
C ARG A 113 -4.33 -13.82 2.21
N PHE A 114 -3.58 -14.32 3.18
CA PHE A 114 -2.27 -14.90 2.92
C PHE A 114 -2.42 -16.39 2.59
N ASP A 115 -1.92 -16.76 1.42
CA ASP A 115 -1.80 -18.14 0.97
C ASP A 115 -0.30 -18.46 0.83
N ASP A 116 0.23 -19.23 1.77
CA ASP A 116 1.68 -19.40 1.91
C ASP A 116 2.29 -19.98 0.63
N PRO A 117 3.16 -19.22 -0.08
CA PRO A 117 3.74 -19.69 -1.32
C PRO A 117 4.65 -20.90 -1.12
N LYS A 118 5.12 -21.18 0.10
CA LYS A 118 6.02 -22.31 0.38
C LYS A 118 5.51 -23.68 -0.06
N LYS A 119 4.19 -23.83 -0.21
CA LYS A 119 3.57 -25.02 -0.84
C LYS A 119 4.10 -25.33 -2.25
N PHE A 120 4.78 -24.38 -2.89
CA PHE A 120 5.38 -24.50 -4.22
C PHE A 120 6.92 -24.61 -4.24
N GLU A 121 7.61 -24.65 -3.09
CA GLU A 121 9.08 -24.70 -3.00
C GLU A 121 9.69 -25.91 -3.73
N ASN A 122 9.00 -27.06 -3.67
CA ASN A 122 9.48 -28.33 -4.20
C ASN A 122 9.12 -28.59 -5.67
N LEU A 123 8.50 -27.61 -6.35
CA LEU A 123 8.22 -27.71 -7.78
C LEU A 123 9.52 -27.69 -8.59
N SER A 124 9.70 -28.64 -9.50
CA SER A 124 10.87 -28.75 -10.38
C SER A 124 10.69 -28.02 -11.70
N GLU A 125 9.48 -27.56 -11.98
CA GLU A 125 9.10 -26.89 -13.22
C GLU A 125 9.88 -25.59 -13.41
N THR A 126 10.34 -25.37 -14.65
CA THR A 126 11.16 -24.21 -15.04
C THR A 126 10.35 -22.92 -15.08
N HIS A 127 9.06 -23.01 -15.42
CA HIS A 127 8.18 -21.87 -15.60
C HIS A 127 6.89 -22.08 -14.83
N LEU A 128 6.67 -21.26 -13.81
CA LEU A 128 5.51 -21.33 -12.94
C LEU A 128 4.64 -20.10 -13.15
N ILE A 129 3.35 -20.32 -13.38
CA ILE A 129 2.35 -19.26 -13.30
C ILE A 129 1.49 -19.52 -12.08
N LEU A 130 1.35 -18.49 -11.24
CA LEU A 130 0.52 -18.53 -10.05
C LEU A 130 -0.80 -17.83 -10.35
N ASP A 131 -1.83 -18.63 -10.54
CA ASP A 131 -3.17 -18.15 -10.83
C ASP A 131 -3.86 -17.77 -9.52
N GLY A 132 -4.04 -16.48 -9.29
CA GLY A 132 -4.62 -15.96 -8.06
C GLY A 132 -5.07 -14.52 -8.18
N HIS A 133 -5.76 -14.03 -7.16
CA HIS A 133 -6.32 -12.68 -7.12
C HIS A 133 -5.76 -11.86 -5.96
N TYR A 134 -5.69 -10.54 -6.18
CA TYR A 134 -5.34 -9.47 -5.24
C TYR A 134 -3.90 -9.49 -4.71
N PHE A 135 -3.44 -10.60 -4.12
CA PHE A 135 -2.14 -10.71 -3.44
C PHE A 135 -1.88 -9.56 -2.45
N GLN A 136 -2.94 -9.07 -1.79
CA GLN A 136 -2.89 -7.92 -0.88
C GLN A 136 -2.59 -8.37 0.55
N SER A 137 -1.53 -9.14 0.75
CA SER A 137 -1.04 -9.47 2.10
C SER A 137 0.41 -9.02 2.23
N PHE A 138 0.72 -8.35 3.34
CA PHE A 138 2.10 -7.94 3.62
C PHE A 138 3.02 -9.15 3.80
N LYS A 139 2.48 -10.30 4.23
CA LYS A 139 3.24 -11.52 4.51
C LYS A 139 3.97 -12.07 3.28
N TYR A 140 3.46 -11.79 2.07
CA TYR A 140 4.15 -12.16 0.84
C TYR A 140 5.53 -11.50 0.70
N PHE A 141 5.77 -10.35 1.32
CA PHE A 141 6.93 -9.52 0.99
C PHE A 141 7.56 -8.79 2.18
N HIS A 142 7.04 -8.95 3.40
CA HIS A 142 7.54 -8.23 4.57
C HIS A 142 8.99 -8.56 4.93
N HIS A 143 9.42 -9.80 4.63
CA HIS A 143 10.80 -10.26 4.87
C HIS A 143 11.83 -9.47 4.03
N ILE A 144 11.45 -8.99 2.85
CA ILE A 144 12.28 -8.09 2.00
C ILE A 144 11.93 -6.61 2.16
N ARG A 145 11.31 -6.19 3.29
CA ARG A 145 10.92 -4.79 3.52
C ARG A 145 12.05 -3.77 3.31
N PRO A 146 13.30 -3.99 3.76
CA PRO A 146 14.40 -3.05 3.48
C PRO A 146 14.60 -2.79 1.98
N LYS A 147 14.62 -3.87 1.18
CA LYS A 147 14.73 -3.80 -0.29
C LYS A 147 13.55 -3.05 -0.90
N ILE A 148 12.31 -3.39 -0.53
CA ILE A 148 11.11 -2.70 -1.03
C ILE A 148 11.18 -1.20 -0.77
N ARG A 149 11.67 -0.79 0.40
CA ARG A 149 11.83 0.63 0.72
C ARG A 149 12.84 1.30 -0.19
N GLU A 150 13.88 0.62 -0.65
CA GLU A 150 14.84 1.19 -1.59
C GLU A 150 14.28 1.29 -3.01
N LEU A 151 13.57 0.25 -3.46
CA LEU A 151 12.91 0.20 -4.76
C LEU A 151 11.82 1.28 -4.90
N LEU A 152 11.09 1.55 -3.82
CA LEU A 152 10.04 2.58 -3.75
C LEU A 152 10.52 3.92 -3.20
N ALA A 153 11.84 4.18 -3.22
CA ALA A 153 12.34 5.49 -2.83
C ALA A 153 11.90 6.56 -3.85
N PRO A 154 11.44 7.73 -3.41
CA PRO A 154 11.01 8.79 -4.32
C PRO A 154 12.19 9.34 -5.12
N SER A 155 11.91 9.83 -6.33
CA SER A 155 12.88 10.62 -7.09
C SER A 155 13.28 11.89 -6.34
N LYS A 156 14.44 12.47 -6.67
CA LYS A 156 14.88 13.76 -6.10
C LYS A 156 13.83 14.87 -6.30
N LEU A 157 13.22 14.93 -7.49
CA LEU A 157 12.19 15.92 -7.79
C LEU A 157 10.93 15.72 -6.94
N THR A 158 10.47 14.47 -6.79
CA THR A 158 9.31 14.13 -5.96
C THR A 158 9.58 14.45 -4.49
N ALA A 159 10.79 14.17 -4.00
CA ALA A 159 11.21 14.52 -2.65
C ALA A 159 11.15 16.05 -2.43
N VAL A 160 11.76 16.86 -3.30
CA VAL A 160 11.71 18.32 -3.21
C VAL A 160 10.27 18.85 -3.22
N ARG A 161 9.41 18.31 -4.10
CA ARG A 161 7.98 18.67 -4.13
C ARG A 161 7.29 18.37 -2.81
N ALA A 162 7.58 17.25 -2.18
CA ALA A 162 7.05 16.92 -0.86
C ALA A 162 7.58 17.87 0.24
N GLU A 163 8.85 18.27 0.20
CA GLU A 163 9.42 19.21 1.19
C GLU A 163 8.80 20.61 1.15
N ILE A 164 8.33 21.05 -0.02
CA ILE A 164 7.64 22.35 -0.19
C ILE A 164 6.29 22.35 0.53
N LEU A 165 5.66 21.19 0.70
CA LEU A 165 4.33 21.09 1.32
C LEU A 165 4.33 21.32 2.82
N LEU A 166 5.48 21.14 3.48
CA LEU A 166 5.62 21.35 4.91
C LEU A 166 6.28 22.70 5.15
N PRO A 167 5.53 23.72 5.64
CA PRO A 167 6.10 25.01 6.00
C PRO A 167 7.31 24.85 6.93
N THR A 168 8.37 25.61 6.69
CA THR A 168 9.67 25.45 7.36
C THR A 168 9.56 25.45 8.89
N LYS A 169 8.65 26.24 9.47
CA LYS A 169 8.41 26.30 10.92
C LYS A 169 7.96 24.97 11.55
N TYR A 170 7.32 24.09 10.78
CA TYR A 170 6.81 22.79 11.23
C TYR A 170 7.77 21.63 10.98
N ARG A 171 8.85 21.83 10.20
CA ARG A 171 9.77 20.73 9.83
C ARG A 171 10.43 20.01 11.01
N ASN A 172 10.51 20.70 12.15
CA ASN A 172 11.07 20.17 13.40
C ASN A 172 9.98 19.80 14.43
N ASP A 173 8.73 19.67 14.02
CA ASP A 173 7.65 19.19 14.86
C ASP A 173 7.54 17.66 14.79
N PHE A 174 6.81 17.09 15.74
CA PHE A 174 6.35 15.72 15.63
C PHE A 174 5.13 15.67 14.70
N ILE A 175 5.25 15.00 13.56
CA ILE A 175 4.25 15.07 12.49
C ILE A 175 3.33 13.84 12.54
N ILE A 176 2.03 14.10 12.75
CA ILE A 176 0.96 13.10 12.62
C ILE A 176 0.32 13.28 11.25
N CYS A 177 0.36 12.25 10.42
CA CYS A 177 -0.22 12.28 9.09
C CYS A 177 -1.53 11.49 9.06
N THR A 178 -2.63 12.21 8.91
CA THR A 178 -3.96 11.63 8.78
C THR A 178 -4.28 11.45 7.30
N HIS A 179 -4.43 10.20 6.87
CA HIS A 179 -4.78 9.84 5.50
C HIS A 179 -6.28 9.65 5.35
N ILE A 180 -6.91 10.51 4.55
CA ILE A 180 -8.31 10.41 4.15
C ILE A 180 -8.44 9.77 2.76
N ARG A 181 -9.47 8.94 2.59
CA ARG A 181 -9.87 8.38 1.30
C ARG A 181 -11.36 8.52 1.10
N ARG A 182 -11.76 9.23 0.06
CA ARG A 182 -13.14 9.37 -0.42
C ARG A 182 -13.14 9.15 -1.93
N GLY A 183 -13.76 10.01 -2.74
CA GLY A 183 -13.73 9.89 -4.20
C GLY A 183 -14.50 8.67 -4.68
N ASP A 184 -13.83 7.73 -5.36
CA ASP A 184 -14.42 6.46 -5.83
C ASP A 184 -15.10 5.66 -4.72
N PHE A 185 -14.56 5.69 -3.49
CA PHE A 185 -15.15 5.01 -2.33
C PHE A 185 -16.56 5.52 -1.98
N GLN A 186 -16.98 6.69 -2.47
CA GLN A 186 -18.33 7.21 -2.24
C GLN A 186 -19.38 6.56 -3.15
N TYR A 187 -18.96 5.91 -4.24
CA TYR A 187 -19.85 5.49 -5.32
C TYR A 187 -19.65 4.04 -5.78
N ASP A 188 -18.56 3.37 -5.37
CA ASP A 188 -18.27 2.00 -5.82
C ASP A 188 -19.17 0.93 -5.18
N GLY A 189 -19.86 1.25 -4.08
CA GLY A 189 -20.79 0.37 -3.39
C GLY A 189 -20.13 -0.76 -2.59
N VAL A 190 -18.80 -0.78 -2.50
CA VAL A 190 -18.03 -1.83 -1.82
C VAL A 190 -17.23 -1.24 -0.66
N HIS A 191 -16.48 -0.17 -0.90
CA HIS A 191 -15.62 0.43 0.12
C HIS A 191 -16.35 1.49 0.94
N GLN A 192 -15.88 1.75 2.15
CA GLN A 192 -16.39 2.90 2.93
C GLN A 192 -15.42 4.08 2.88
N PRO A 193 -15.90 5.27 2.50
CA PRO A 193 -15.10 6.48 2.53
C PRO A 193 -14.77 6.85 3.98
N SER A 194 -13.75 7.70 4.13
CA SER A 194 -13.39 8.28 5.43
C SER A 194 -14.58 9.03 6.04
N ASP A 195 -14.87 8.69 7.29
CA ASP A 195 -15.93 9.29 8.10
C ASP A 195 -15.40 10.50 8.85
N ALA A 196 -16.15 11.61 8.86
CA ALA A 196 -15.70 12.88 9.44
C ALA A 196 -15.51 12.77 10.96
N THR A 197 -16.48 12.17 11.65
CA THR A 197 -16.49 12.03 13.11
C THR A 197 -15.33 11.18 13.59
N PHE A 198 -15.12 10.01 13.00
CA PHE A 198 -13.98 9.16 13.30
C PHE A 198 -12.66 9.85 12.95
N THR A 199 -12.54 10.44 11.76
CA THR A 199 -11.31 11.10 11.30
C THR A 199 -10.85 12.17 12.27
N ARG A 200 -11.76 13.05 12.71
CA ARG A 200 -11.44 14.08 13.70
C ARG A 200 -11.09 13.47 15.05
N SER A 201 -11.96 12.62 15.58
CA SER A 201 -11.81 12.07 16.94
C SER A 201 -10.53 11.23 17.08
N ALA A 202 -10.16 10.47 16.05
CA ALA A 202 -8.94 9.67 16.05
C ALA A 202 -7.70 10.55 15.93
N THR A 203 -7.75 11.61 15.13
CA THR A 203 -6.66 12.59 15.05
C THR A 203 -6.46 13.29 16.39
N ASP A 204 -7.54 13.77 17.02
CA ASP A 204 -7.52 14.42 18.33
C ASP A 204 -6.94 13.50 19.41
N PHE A 205 -7.39 12.25 19.44
CA PHE A 205 -6.85 11.23 20.35
C PHE A 205 -5.34 11.04 20.18
N LEU A 206 -4.84 10.97 18.94
CA LEU A 206 -3.39 10.83 18.69
C LEU A 206 -2.62 12.09 19.09
N VAL A 207 -3.17 13.28 18.81
CA VAL A 207 -2.57 14.55 19.24
C VAL A 207 -2.43 14.60 20.76
N ASP A 208 -3.48 14.30 21.50
CA ASP A 208 -3.45 14.25 22.97
C ASP A 208 -2.49 13.18 23.49
N TYR A 209 -2.47 12.01 22.86
CA TYR A 209 -1.57 10.94 23.23
C TYR A 209 -0.09 11.36 23.09
N TYR A 210 0.28 11.96 21.95
CA TYR A 210 1.69 12.30 21.69
C TYR A 210 2.14 13.61 22.33
N LYS A 211 1.24 14.56 22.59
CA LYS A 211 1.59 15.80 23.32
C LYS A 211 2.09 15.55 24.74
N LYS A 212 1.72 14.42 25.35
CA LYS A 212 2.26 14.01 26.66
C LYS A 212 3.79 13.87 26.66
N SER A 213 4.39 13.54 25.51
CA SER A 213 5.83 13.33 25.36
C SER A 213 6.49 14.19 24.29
N ARG A 214 5.74 15.02 23.55
CA ARG A 214 6.23 15.81 22.43
C ARG A 214 5.82 17.27 22.61
N ARG A 215 6.81 18.17 22.62
CA ARG A 215 6.60 19.61 22.85
C ARG A 215 5.77 20.28 21.75
N ARG A 216 5.96 19.88 20.49
CA ARG A 216 5.26 20.42 19.33
C ARG A 216 4.75 19.29 18.46
N VAL A 217 3.46 19.33 18.15
CA VAL A 217 2.76 18.35 17.32
C VAL A 217 2.01 19.09 16.24
N THR A 218 2.25 18.71 14.99
CA THR A 218 1.57 19.24 13.81
C THR A 218 0.89 18.10 13.08
N VAL A 219 -0.36 18.34 12.65
CA VAL A 219 -1.13 17.38 11.85
C VAL A 219 -0.99 17.74 10.38
N VAL A 220 -0.80 16.74 9.53
CA VAL A 220 -0.85 16.89 8.07
C VAL A 220 -1.94 15.97 7.55
N VAL A 221 -2.85 16.51 6.73
CA VAL A 221 -3.95 15.74 6.14
C VAL A 221 -3.62 15.44 4.68
N LEU A 222 -3.43 14.15 4.40
CA LEU A 222 -3.13 13.58 3.08
C LEU A 222 -4.37 12.87 2.54
N GLY A 223 -4.57 12.85 1.22
CA GLY A 223 -5.73 12.19 0.63
C GLY A 223 -6.30 12.90 -0.59
N ASN A 224 -7.52 12.51 -1.01
CA ASN A 224 -8.08 12.89 -2.31
C ASN A 224 -9.36 13.76 -2.25
N ASP A 225 -9.71 14.32 -1.10
CA ASP A 225 -10.91 15.17 -0.96
C ASP A 225 -10.61 16.39 -0.08
N ILE A 226 -10.23 17.50 -0.72
CA ILE A 226 -9.93 18.77 -0.05
C ILE A 226 -11.14 19.39 0.64
N HIS A 227 -12.35 19.19 0.11
CA HIS A 227 -13.56 19.74 0.71
C HIS A 227 -13.89 19.03 2.02
N PHE A 228 -13.70 17.70 2.06
CA PHE A 228 -13.82 16.93 3.30
C PHE A 228 -12.73 17.32 4.30
N ALA A 229 -11.48 17.42 3.85
CA ALA A 229 -10.37 17.81 4.74
C ALA A 229 -10.60 19.18 5.38
N LYS A 230 -11.09 20.16 4.60
CA LYS A 230 -11.51 21.47 5.12
C LYS A 230 -12.66 21.33 6.12
N ALA A 231 -13.75 20.66 5.75
CA ALA A 231 -14.90 20.49 6.64
C ALA A 231 -14.53 19.87 8.01
N VAL A 232 -13.51 19.00 8.06
CA VAL A 232 -13.07 18.32 9.28
C VAL A 232 -12.03 19.10 10.08
N PHE A 233 -11.18 19.92 9.45
CA PHE A 233 -9.98 20.50 10.07
C PHE A 233 -9.76 22.00 9.84
N GLU A 234 -10.68 22.73 9.21
CA GLU A 234 -10.49 24.16 8.92
C GLU A 234 -10.20 24.97 10.19
N ASP A 235 -10.89 24.67 11.30
CA ASP A 235 -10.71 25.27 12.63
C ASP A 235 -9.32 25.03 13.25
N ARG A 236 -8.52 24.16 12.61
CA ARG A 236 -7.15 23.84 12.99
C ARG A 236 -6.12 24.39 12.02
N THR A 237 -6.52 25.08 10.96
CA THR A 237 -5.60 25.75 10.04
C THR A 237 -5.27 27.16 10.53
N GLU A 238 -4.08 27.68 10.19
CA GLU A 238 -3.66 29.02 10.64
C GLU A 238 -4.43 30.17 9.98
N ASN A 239 -4.85 29.97 8.73
CA ASN A 239 -5.60 30.95 7.95
C ASN A 239 -7.12 30.70 8.05
N HIS A 240 -7.60 30.27 9.23
CA HIS A 240 -9.02 30.04 9.46
C HIS A 240 -9.81 31.34 9.31
N THR A 241 -10.27 31.63 8.10
CA THR A 241 -11.32 32.61 7.84
C THR A 241 -12.62 31.97 8.31
N PHE A 242 -12.93 32.18 9.58
CA PHE A 242 -14.14 31.73 10.28
C PHE A 242 -15.31 31.54 9.31
N LEU A 243 -15.69 30.29 9.02
CA LEU A 243 -16.98 29.99 8.41
C LEU A 243 -18.07 30.41 9.41
N GLN A 244 -18.42 31.69 9.40
CA GLN A 244 -19.51 32.27 10.18
C GLN A 244 -20.90 31.94 9.63
N LYS A 245 -21.02 31.02 8.66
CA LYS A 245 -22.32 30.53 8.24
C LYS A 245 -22.35 29.03 8.31
N ALA A 246 -23.24 28.54 9.18
CA ALA A 246 -23.76 27.19 9.19
C ALA A 246 -24.47 26.91 7.86
N THR A 247 -23.70 26.71 6.80
CA THR A 247 -24.19 25.90 5.69
C THR A 247 -24.14 24.47 6.19
N THR A 248 -25.22 23.74 6.03
CA THR A 248 -25.25 22.29 6.08
C THR A 248 -24.08 21.75 5.26
N ASN A 249 -22.97 21.42 5.91
CA ASN A 249 -21.81 20.90 5.22
C ASN A 249 -22.23 19.56 4.60
N ALA A 250 -21.84 19.29 3.35
CA ALA A 250 -22.24 18.10 2.58
C ALA A 250 -21.90 16.74 3.26
N TYR A 251 -21.27 16.79 4.42
CA TYR A 251 -20.78 15.66 5.21
C TYR A 251 -21.58 15.41 6.50
N ASN A 252 -22.64 16.19 6.78
CA ASN A 252 -23.45 16.07 8.00
C ASN A 252 -22.61 15.98 9.29
N TYR A 253 -21.62 16.87 9.40
CA TYR A 253 -20.62 16.87 10.45
C TYR A 253 -20.58 18.23 11.14
N SER A 254 -20.50 18.20 12.47
CA SER A 254 -20.32 19.37 13.33
C SER A 254 -18.98 19.27 14.04
N LEU A 255 -18.29 20.40 14.17
CA LEU A 255 -17.03 20.46 14.90
C LEU A 255 -17.23 20.04 16.37
N PRO A 256 -16.28 19.27 16.95
CA PRO A 256 -16.37 18.86 18.34
C PRO A 256 -16.25 20.08 19.28
N GLU A 257 -17.09 20.12 20.31
CA GLU A 257 -17.04 21.17 21.36
C GLU A 257 -15.70 21.15 22.11
N ALA A 258 -15.18 19.95 22.38
CA ALA A 258 -13.91 19.72 23.05
C ALA A 258 -12.91 19.05 22.10
N SER A 259 -11.83 19.75 21.78
CA SER A 259 -10.77 19.23 20.91
C SER A 259 -9.44 19.92 21.23
N PRO A 260 -8.31 19.20 21.22
CA PRO A 260 -7.02 19.77 21.61
C PRO A 260 -6.53 20.87 20.65
N LYS A 261 -5.75 21.82 21.16
CA LYS A 261 -5.17 22.90 20.33
C LYS A 261 -3.97 22.40 19.53
N TYR A 262 -4.09 22.27 18.21
CA TYR A 262 -2.97 21.92 17.33
C TYR A 262 -3.16 22.62 15.98
N THR A 263 -2.10 22.61 15.16
CA THR A 263 -2.16 23.12 13.81
C THR A 263 -2.23 21.99 12.80
N THR A 264 -3.07 22.18 11.78
CA THR A 264 -3.21 21.29 10.63
C THR A 264 -2.70 21.95 9.36
N VAL A 265 -1.89 21.21 8.60
CA VAL A 265 -1.54 21.52 7.21
C VAL A 265 -2.37 20.63 6.30
N LEU A 266 -3.16 21.23 5.41
CA LEU A 266 -3.97 20.50 4.43
C LEU A 266 -3.19 20.39 3.12
N THR A 267 -2.90 19.16 2.69
CA THR A 267 -2.24 18.89 1.41
C THR A 267 -3.01 17.94 0.45
N PRO A 268 -4.35 17.72 0.56
CA PRO A 268 -5.05 16.63 -0.16
C PRO A 268 -5.30 16.90 -1.66
N THR A 269 -4.45 17.67 -2.33
CA THR A 269 -4.63 18.09 -3.73
C THR A 269 -3.48 17.66 -4.64
N LEU A 270 -2.61 16.76 -4.17
CA LEU A 270 -1.40 16.38 -4.91
C LEU A 270 -1.48 14.96 -5.43
N THR A 271 -0.49 14.64 -6.26
CA THR A 271 -0.41 13.34 -6.90
C THR A 271 0.00 12.27 -5.87
N PRO A 272 -0.45 11.01 -6.03
CA PRO A 272 -0.13 9.89 -5.14
C PRO A 272 1.34 9.74 -4.75
N GLU A 273 2.25 10.08 -5.66
CA GLU A 273 3.69 9.91 -5.51
C GLU A 273 4.27 10.93 -4.54
N ILE A 274 3.75 12.16 -4.55
CA ILE A 274 4.18 13.22 -3.66
C ILE A 274 3.73 12.90 -2.23
N ASP A 275 2.51 12.40 -2.03
CA ASP A 275 2.02 11.98 -0.71
C ASP A 275 2.83 10.80 -0.13
N LEU A 276 3.21 9.83 -0.97
CA LEU A 276 4.10 8.74 -0.55
C LEU A 276 5.50 9.26 -0.17
N ALA A 277 6.05 10.19 -0.95
CA ALA A 277 7.33 10.83 -0.65
C ALA A 277 7.24 11.63 0.66
N PHE A 278 6.19 12.43 0.83
CA PHE A 278 5.92 13.19 2.04
C PHE A 278 5.87 12.27 3.25
N SER A 279 5.11 11.16 3.15
CA SER A 279 4.97 10.22 4.24
C SER A 279 6.29 9.63 4.70
N ARG A 280 7.11 9.22 3.72
CA ARG A 280 8.44 8.68 3.97
C ARG A 280 9.38 9.68 4.65
N LEU A 281 9.30 10.96 4.27
CA LEU A 281 10.21 12.00 4.74
C LEU A 281 9.79 12.57 6.10
N PHE A 282 8.49 12.75 6.34
CA PHE A 282 8.00 13.61 7.43
C PHE A 282 7.12 12.91 8.46
N CYS A 283 6.34 11.89 8.11
CA CYS A 283 5.35 11.34 9.05
C CYS A 283 6.01 10.48 10.14
N ASP A 284 5.93 10.95 11.38
CA ASP A 284 6.34 10.18 12.58
C ASP A 284 5.23 9.24 13.05
N VAL A 285 3.99 9.55 12.66
CA VAL A 285 2.80 8.75 12.91
C VAL A 285 1.92 8.82 11.67
N THR A 286 1.30 7.71 11.29
CA THR A 286 0.27 7.71 10.24
C THR A 286 -1.06 7.21 10.81
N LEU A 287 -2.17 7.75 10.29
CA LEU A 287 -3.52 7.34 10.62
C LEU A 287 -4.29 7.04 9.34
N ILE A 288 -4.75 5.81 9.17
CA ILE A 288 -5.60 5.39 8.04
C ILE A 288 -7.07 5.46 8.49
N THR A 289 -7.86 6.39 7.93
CA THR A 289 -9.27 6.58 8.32
C THR A 289 -10.27 5.81 7.47
N ALA A 290 -9.87 5.36 6.28
CA ALA A 290 -10.60 4.41 5.46
C ALA A 290 -9.84 3.07 5.46
N PRO A 291 -10.30 2.06 6.21
CA PRO A 291 -9.50 0.87 6.51
C PRO A 291 -9.10 0.08 5.26
N SER A 292 -10.00 -0.08 4.30
CA SER A 292 -9.75 -0.78 3.03
C SER A 292 -8.90 0.00 2.03
N SER A 293 -8.42 1.20 2.38
CA SER A 293 -7.58 2.00 1.48
C SER A 293 -6.18 1.41 1.32
N THR A 294 -5.93 0.73 0.20
CA THR A 294 -4.58 0.29 -0.20
C THR A 294 -3.62 1.48 -0.37
N PHE A 295 -4.15 2.66 -0.70
CA PHE A 295 -3.39 3.90 -0.65
C PHE A 295 -2.89 4.20 0.77
N GLY A 296 -3.81 4.32 1.73
CA GLY A 296 -3.45 4.60 3.13
C GLY A 296 -2.49 3.55 3.69
N TRP A 297 -2.66 2.29 3.28
CA TRP A 297 -1.77 1.20 3.63
C TRP A 297 -0.33 1.44 3.16
N TRP A 298 -0.11 1.68 1.86
CA TRP A 298 1.24 1.95 1.33
C TRP A 298 1.86 3.22 1.91
N LEU A 299 1.05 4.25 2.15
CA LEU A 299 1.47 5.49 2.78
C LEU A 299 2.04 5.23 4.18
N SER A 300 1.37 4.39 4.95
CA SER A 300 1.80 3.99 6.30
C SER A 300 3.03 3.08 6.26
N TYR A 301 3.04 2.08 5.36
CA TYR A 301 4.12 1.10 5.24
C TYR A 301 5.47 1.73 4.84
N LEU A 302 5.42 2.77 4.01
CA LEU A 302 6.57 3.51 3.48
C LEU A 302 6.94 4.76 4.28
N SER A 303 6.20 5.08 5.34
CA SER A 303 6.49 6.21 6.23
C SER A 303 7.89 6.12 6.88
N LYS A 304 8.26 7.10 7.73
CA LYS A 304 9.57 7.08 8.43
C LYS A 304 9.84 5.72 9.06
N ARG A 305 11.11 5.30 9.10
CA ARG A 305 11.50 3.96 9.60
C ARG A 305 11.02 3.67 11.03
N LYS A 306 10.93 4.69 11.88
CA LYS A 306 10.46 4.61 13.27
C LYS A 306 9.01 5.08 13.45
N SER A 307 8.27 5.24 12.35
CA SER A 307 6.88 5.70 12.38
C SER A 307 5.98 4.65 13.00
N GLN A 308 4.98 5.10 13.76
CA GLN A 308 3.89 4.24 14.24
C GLN A 308 2.66 4.44 13.37
N ALA A 309 2.17 3.36 12.76
CA ALA A 309 0.92 3.37 12.01
C ALA A 309 -0.27 3.04 12.91
N TYR A 310 -1.35 3.78 12.72
CA TYR A 310 -2.66 3.55 13.29
C TYR A 310 -3.68 3.41 12.16
N TYR A 311 -4.71 2.61 12.38
CA TYR A 311 -5.76 2.41 11.39
C TYR A 311 -7.11 2.20 12.04
N ARG A 312 -8.16 2.57 11.31
CA ARG A 312 -9.56 2.38 11.71
C ARG A 312 -9.91 0.89 11.76
N ASP A 313 -10.60 0.46 12.81
CA ASP A 313 -11.20 -0.88 12.87
C ASP A 313 -12.26 -1.02 11.76
N ILE A 314 -12.03 -1.93 10.80
CA ILE A 314 -12.95 -2.14 9.68
C ILE A 314 -14.34 -2.58 10.13
N THR A 315 -14.46 -3.23 11.30
CA THR A 315 -15.76 -3.69 11.84
C THR A 315 -16.69 -2.55 12.25
N GLU A 316 -16.17 -1.33 12.44
CA GLU A 316 -16.99 -0.16 12.75
C GLU A 316 -17.43 0.61 11.48
N SER A 317 -16.90 0.20 10.33
CA SER A 317 -17.31 0.70 9.01
C SER A 317 -18.24 -0.32 8.35
N LYS A 318 -19.22 0.15 7.57
CA LYS A 318 -20.06 -0.72 6.72
C LYS A 318 -19.33 -1.15 5.44
N ASP A 319 -18.04 -1.45 5.56
CA ASP A 319 -17.16 -1.75 4.43
C ASP A 319 -17.42 -3.18 3.95
N GLY A 320 -17.76 -3.31 2.67
CA GLY A 320 -18.04 -4.60 2.03
C GLY A 320 -16.82 -5.52 2.02
N VAL A 321 -15.61 -4.94 2.03
CA VAL A 321 -14.34 -5.69 2.08
C VAL A 321 -14.18 -6.44 3.40
N LEU A 322 -14.92 -6.06 4.46
CA LEU A 322 -14.87 -6.71 5.77
C LEU A 322 -15.02 -8.25 5.70
N ARG A 323 -15.83 -8.75 4.77
CA ARG A 323 -16.09 -10.20 4.64
C ARG A 323 -14.96 -10.95 3.94
N GLU A 324 -14.16 -10.23 3.17
CA GLU A 324 -13.05 -10.79 2.40
C GLU A 324 -11.73 -10.69 3.18
N MET A 325 -11.47 -9.52 3.76
CA MET A 325 -10.21 -9.16 4.39
C MET A 325 -9.99 -9.88 5.72
N ARG A 326 -8.86 -10.56 5.82
CA ARG A 326 -8.30 -11.00 7.10
C ARG A 326 -7.30 -9.96 7.59
N GLU A 327 -7.64 -9.25 8.65
CA GLU A 327 -6.82 -8.14 9.15
C GLU A 327 -5.38 -8.57 9.49
N ASP A 328 -5.19 -9.75 10.08
CA ASP A 328 -3.87 -10.29 10.44
C ASP A 328 -3.00 -10.63 9.22
N ASP A 329 -3.59 -10.72 8.02
CA ASP A 329 -2.89 -10.92 6.76
C ASP A 329 -2.71 -9.59 6.01
N PHE A 330 -3.57 -8.61 6.24
CA PHE A 330 -3.53 -7.31 5.57
C PHE A 330 -2.62 -6.30 6.29
N TYR A 331 -2.77 -6.13 7.60
CA TYR A 331 -1.99 -5.15 8.39
C TYR A 331 -0.81 -5.82 9.11
N PRO A 332 0.39 -5.20 9.09
CA PRO A 332 1.50 -5.65 9.91
C PRO A 332 1.15 -5.64 11.41
N PRO A 333 1.61 -6.63 12.19
CA PRO A 333 1.21 -6.81 13.59
C PRO A 333 1.66 -5.68 14.51
N GLU A 334 2.65 -4.89 14.11
CA GLU A 334 3.11 -3.72 14.86
C GLU A 334 2.20 -2.48 14.70
N TRP A 335 1.21 -2.54 13.81
CA TRP A 335 0.26 -1.44 13.58
C TRP A 335 -0.85 -1.48 14.63
N ILE A 336 -1.35 -0.30 15.01
CA ILE A 336 -2.31 -0.19 16.12
C ILE A 336 -3.71 0.12 15.59
N LYS A 337 -4.64 -0.79 15.85
CA LYS A 337 -6.05 -0.61 15.53
C LYS A 337 -6.69 0.41 16.46
N LEU A 338 -7.52 1.30 15.91
CA LEU A 338 -8.32 2.28 16.63
C LEU A 338 -9.81 2.03 16.38
N LYS A 339 -10.61 2.17 17.43
CA LYS A 339 -12.07 2.05 17.36
C LYS A 339 -12.73 3.12 18.21
N THR A 340 -13.94 3.51 17.83
CA THR A 340 -14.84 4.30 18.66
C THR A 340 -15.49 3.44 19.73
N ASP A 341 -15.37 3.82 21.00
CA ASP A 341 -16.11 3.21 22.09
C ASP A 341 -17.60 3.58 21.96
N GLN A 342 -18.47 2.58 21.81
CA GLN A 342 -19.90 2.81 21.58
C GLN A 342 -20.61 3.46 22.77
N LYS A 343 -20.09 3.33 24.00
CA LYS A 343 -20.70 3.91 25.19
C LYS A 343 -20.25 5.35 25.38
N THR A 344 -18.96 5.62 25.19
CA THR A 344 -18.40 6.94 25.52
C THR A 344 -18.19 7.83 24.28
N GLY A 345 -18.31 7.30 23.07
CA GLY A 345 -17.98 7.99 21.82
C GLY A 345 -16.48 8.31 21.66
N LYS A 346 -15.62 7.81 22.54
CA LYS A 346 -14.18 8.13 22.56
C LYS A 346 -13.38 7.10 21.79
N ILE A 347 -12.27 7.52 21.21
CA ILE A 347 -11.35 6.61 20.53
C ILE A 347 -10.54 5.81 21.54
N ARG A 348 -10.37 4.52 21.26
CA ARG A 348 -9.53 3.59 22.02
C ARG A 348 -8.64 2.76 21.10
N LYS A 349 -7.48 2.36 21.63
CA LYS A 349 -6.60 1.39 20.98
C LYS A 349 -7.15 -0.01 21.20
N ILE A 350 -7.13 -0.84 20.17
CA ILE A 350 -7.46 -2.27 20.24
C ILE A 350 -6.17 -3.03 19.94
N ARG A 351 -5.86 -4.01 20.80
CA ARG A 351 -4.79 -4.96 20.59
C ARG A 351 -5.37 -6.29 20.18
#